data_AF-A0A7W0ZUS2-F1
#
_entry.id   AF-A0A7W0ZUS2-F1
#
_cell.length_a   1.000
_cell.length_b   1.000
_cell.length_c   1.000
_cell.angle_alpha   90.00
_cell.angle_beta   90.00
_cell.angle_gamma   90.00
#
_symmetry.space_group_name_H-M   'P 1'
#
loop_
_entity.id
_entity.type
_entity.pdbx_description
1 polymer ?
#
loop_
_entity_poly.entity_id
_entity_poly.type
_entity_poly.pdbx_seq_one_letter_code
_entity_poly.pdbx_strand_id
1 'polypeptide(L)'
;MRTAHPHRMNRIADALELLTAQHDEVDALIAELATSPSPAVRNQTINQLVDKLTVHLALEQELFYPAVSSALSAEVREELRAEHAEIKRILADMLWLESEDARFARKLTALQSLIAWHTTWQERELFESTAETMASDELADLGARLNAWIDGTAGDIAIAA
;
A
#
# COMPACT_ATOMS: atom_id res chain seq x y z
N MET A 1 4.17 28.65 -22.87
CA MET A 1 4.14 27.36 -23.59
C MET A 1 4.75 26.32 -22.66
N ARG A 2 3.92 25.53 -21.98
CA ARG A 2 4.37 24.33 -21.25
C ARG A 2 3.87 23.15 -22.08
N THR A 3 4.79 22.42 -22.68
CA THR A 3 4.49 21.23 -23.48
C THR A 3 4.07 20.12 -22.52
N ALA A 4 2.85 19.62 -22.70
CA ALA A 4 2.41 18.36 -22.13
C ALA A 4 3.39 17.25 -22.58
N HIS A 5 3.87 16.44 -21.64
CA HIS A 5 4.69 15.28 -21.93
C HIS A 5 3.79 14.05 -21.91
N PRO A 6 3.49 13.43 -23.07
CA PRO A 6 2.74 12.18 -23.08
C PRO A 6 3.74 11.05 -22.87
N HIS A 7 3.68 10.37 -21.72
CA HIS A 7 4.32 9.07 -21.57
C HIS A 7 3.26 8.01 -21.33
N ARG A 8 2.78 7.44 -22.43
CA ARG A 8 2.25 6.08 -22.45
C ARG A 8 3.08 5.30 -23.44
N MET A 9 3.81 4.28 -22.96
CA MET A 9 4.21 3.07 -23.68
C MET A 9 4.67 1.97 -22.67
N ASN A 10 3.72 1.49 -21.87
CA ASN A 10 3.44 0.11 -21.48
C ASN A 10 4.59 -0.92 -21.34
N ARG A 11 4.97 -1.25 -20.07
CA ARG A 11 5.02 -2.59 -19.42
C ARG A 11 6.03 -2.75 -18.27
N ILE A 12 6.60 -1.65 -17.79
CA ILE A 12 7.03 -1.56 -16.40
C ILE A 12 6.29 -0.35 -15.86
N ALA A 13 5.27 -0.58 -15.03
CA ALA A 13 4.65 0.50 -14.28
C ALA A 13 5.78 1.20 -13.51
N ASP A 14 5.89 2.53 -13.64
CA ASP A 14 6.84 3.25 -12.79
C ASP A 14 6.48 3.06 -11.32
N ALA A 15 7.37 3.46 -10.40
CA ALA A 15 7.15 3.22 -8.98
C ALA A 15 5.80 3.75 -8.47
N LEU A 16 5.32 4.88 -9.02
CA LEU A 16 4.08 5.51 -8.58
C LEU A 16 2.88 4.74 -9.14
N GLU A 17 2.90 4.37 -10.42
CA GLU A 17 1.85 3.52 -11.02
C GLU A 17 1.72 2.18 -10.28
N LEU A 18 2.82 1.57 -9.86
CA LEU A 18 2.82 0.32 -9.10
C LEU A 18 2.16 0.49 -7.72
N LEU A 19 2.55 1.53 -6.97
CA LEU A 19 2.03 1.76 -5.62
C LEU A 19 0.55 2.16 -5.65
N THR A 20 0.13 3.01 -6.59
CA THR A 20 -1.29 3.34 -6.80
C THR A 20 -2.10 2.09 -7.13
N ALA A 21 -1.59 1.18 -7.96
CA ALA A 21 -2.28 -0.08 -8.23
C ALA A 21 -2.43 -0.97 -6.99
N GLN A 22 -1.46 -0.94 -6.06
CA GLN A 22 -1.58 -1.61 -4.76
C GLN A 22 -2.62 -0.95 -3.86
N HIS A 23 -2.71 0.38 -3.86
CA HIS A 23 -3.76 1.12 -3.13
C HIS A 23 -5.15 0.73 -3.63
N ASP A 24 -5.36 0.75 -4.94
CA ASP A 24 -6.63 0.36 -5.57
C ASP A 24 -7.04 -1.06 -5.19
N GLU A 25 -6.07 -1.99 -5.14
CA GLU A 25 -6.33 -3.38 -4.73
C GLU A 25 -6.69 -3.49 -3.24
N VAL A 26 -6.01 -2.76 -2.36
CA VAL A 26 -6.32 -2.71 -0.93
C VAL A 26 -7.72 -2.14 -0.69
N ASP A 27 -8.07 -1.05 -1.36
CA ASP A 27 -9.41 -0.44 -1.26
C ASP A 27 -10.51 -1.40 -1.76
N ALA A 28 -10.25 -2.13 -2.84
CA ALA A 28 -11.17 -3.15 -3.34
C ALA A 28 -11.40 -4.29 -2.32
N LEU A 29 -10.34 -4.76 -1.66
CA LEU A 29 -10.44 -5.80 -0.63
C LEU A 29 -11.18 -5.31 0.62
N ILE A 30 -10.94 -4.06 1.04
CA ILE A 30 -11.68 -3.44 2.15
C ILE A 30 -13.17 -3.31 1.81
N ALA A 31 -13.50 -2.91 0.58
CA ALA A 31 -14.87 -2.82 0.11
C ALA A 31 -15.55 -4.21 0.05
N GLU A 32 -14.84 -5.26 -0.40
CA GLU A 32 -15.35 -6.63 -0.39
C GLU A 32 -15.61 -7.12 1.05
N LEU A 33 -14.69 -6.86 1.99
CA LEU A 33 -14.90 -7.18 3.41
C LEU A 33 -16.15 -6.50 3.98
N ALA A 34 -16.40 -5.25 3.60
CA ALA A 34 -17.51 -4.46 4.13
C ALA A 34 -18.87 -4.89 3.56
N THR A 35 -18.89 -5.42 2.33
CA THR A 35 -20.14 -5.67 1.58
C THR A 35 -20.49 -7.14 1.44
N SER A 36 -19.51 -8.05 1.58
CA SER A 36 -19.73 -9.48 1.37
C SER A 36 -20.63 -10.09 2.45
N PRO A 37 -21.76 -10.75 2.06
CA PRO A 37 -22.63 -11.41 3.02
C PRO A 37 -22.05 -12.75 3.50
N SER A 38 -21.06 -13.32 2.80
CA SER A 38 -20.51 -14.65 3.10
C SER A 38 -19.36 -14.57 4.11
N PRO A 39 -19.48 -15.19 5.30
CA PRO A 39 -18.37 -15.27 6.25
C PRO A 39 -17.12 -15.96 5.67
N ALA A 40 -17.32 -16.97 4.82
CA ALA A 40 -16.22 -17.67 4.17
C ALA A 40 -15.44 -16.76 3.21
N VAL A 41 -16.15 -15.93 2.44
CA VAL A 41 -15.51 -14.94 1.56
C VAL A 41 -14.78 -13.90 2.41
N ARG A 42 -15.42 -13.34 3.45
CA ARG A 42 -14.76 -12.37 4.33
C ARG A 42 -13.49 -12.93 4.98
N ASN A 43 -13.51 -14.18 5.41
CA ASN A 43 -12.34 -14.85 6.01
C ASN A 43 -11.21 -15.06 4.98
N GLN A 44 -11.53 -15.31 3.71
CA GLN A 44 -10.53 -15.36 2.65
C GLN A 44 -9.98 -13.97 2.32
N THR A 45 -10.87 -12.98 2.17
CA THR A 45 -10.51 -11.60 1.82
C THR A 45 -9.63 -10.95 2.90
N ILE A 46 -9.88 -11.20 4.20
CA ILE A 46 -9.02 -10.64 5.26
C ILE A 46 -7.60 -11.20 5.20
N ASN A 47 -7.42 -12.49 4.91
CA ASN A 47 -6.09 -13.06 4.73
C ASN A 47 -5.37 -12.42 3.53
N GLN A 48 -6.07 -12.28 2.40
CA GLN A 48 -5.51 -11.62 1.22
C GLN A 48 -5.14 -10.15 1.48
N LEU A 49 -6.00 -9.42 2.20
CA LEU A 49 -5.74 -8.04 2.60
C LEU A 49 -4.50 -7.95 3.50
N VAL A 50 -4.36 -8.84 4.48
CA VAL A 50 -3.18 -8.87 5.35
C VAL A 50 -1.91 -9.11 4.54
N ASP A 51 -1.89 -10.12 3.69
CA ASP A 51 -0.71 -10.46 2.89
C ASP A 51 -0.29 -9.27 2.02
N LYS A 52 -1.24 -8.69 1.28
CA LYS A 52 -0.97 -7.59 0.35
C LYS A 52 -0.56 -6.31 1.06
N LEU A 53 -1.32 -5.91 2.09
CA LEU A 53 -1.09 -4.66 2.79
C LEU A 53 0.21 -4.72 3.61
N THR A 54 0.56 -5.87 4.20
CA THR A 54 1.85 -6.00 4.91
C THR A 54 3.04 -5.92 3.96
N VAL A 55 2.96 -6.56 2.78
CA VAL A 55 3.97 -6.44 1.72
C VAL A 55 4.09 -5.01 1.23
N HIS A 56 2.97 -4.34 0.95
CA HIS A 56 2.93 -2.93 0.52
C HIS A 56 3.61 -2.00 1.55
N LEU A 57 3.19 -2.06 2.83
CA LEU A 57 3.77 -1.20 3.87
C LEU A 57 5.27 -1.46 4.08
N ALA A 58 5.74 -2.70 3.88
CA ALA A 58 7.16 -3.03 3.96
C ALA A 58 7.94 -2.52 2.75
N LEU A 59 7.39 -2.69 1.55
CA LEU A 59 7.94 -2.18 0.30
C LEU A 59 8.18 -0.66 0.39
N GLU A 60 7.21 0.08 0.93
CA GLU A 60 7.32 1.51 1.12
C GLU A 60 8.43 1.89 2.12
N GLN A 61 8.47 1.21 3.26
CA GLN A 61 9.44 1.47 4.32
C GLN A 61 10.88 1.16 3.90
N GLU A 62 11.08 0.07 3.17
CA GLU A 62 12.40 -0.45 2.81
C GLU A 62 12.97 0.16 1.52
N LEU A 63 12.12 0.56 0.58
CA LEU A 63 12.56 1.01 -0.75
C LEU A 63 12.03 2.37 -1.16
N PHE A 64 10.73 2.63 -1.02
CA PHE A 64 10.14 3.87 -1.52
C PHE A 64 10.54 5.09 -0.68
N TYR A 65 10.24 5.10 0.62
CA TYR A 65 10.55 6.22 1.51
C TYR A 65 12.05 6.57 1.57
N PRO A 66 12.99 5.61 1.53
CA PRO A 66 14.41 5.93 1.38
C PRO A 66 14.75 6.65 0.07
N ALA A 67 14.12 6.24 -1.05
CA ALA A 67 14.34 6.83 -2.36
C ALA A 67 13.80 8.26 -2.46
N VAL A 68 12.67 8.55 -1.79
CA VAL A 68 12.05 9.88 -1.74
C VAL A 68 12.39 10.65 -0.46
N SER A 69 13.45 10.25 0.25
CA SER A 69 13.76 10.76 1.59
C SER A 69 14.02 12.27 1.66
N SER A 70 14.45 12.88 0.55
CA SER A 70 14.58 14.33 0.40
C SER A 70 13.24 15.08 0.42
N ALA A 71 12.13 14.42 0.02
CA ALA A 71 10.78 14.97 0.04
C ALA A 71 10.09 14.83 1.41
N LEU A 72 10.65 14.05 2.34
CA LEU A 72 10.08 13.79 3.65
C LEU A 72 10.88 14.46 4.77
N SER A 73 10.21 15.17 5.68
CA SER A 73 10.85 15.64 6.91
C SER A 73 11.09 14.48 7.88
N ALA A 74 11.88 14.71 8.94
CA ALA A 74 12.09 13.68 9.96
C ALA A 74 10.79 13.37 10.72
N GLU A 75 9.99 14.41 10.98
CA GLU A 75 8.70 14.34 11.64
C GLU A 75 7.70 13.52 10.81
N VAL A 76 7.56 13.84 9.52
CA VAL A 76 6.66 13.11 8.62
C VAL A 76 7.05 11.63 8.51
N ARG A 77 8.35 11.31 8.45
CA ARG A 77 8.81 9.91 8.46
C ARG A 77 8.38 9.16 9.72
N GLU A 78 8.40 9.82 10.87
CA GLU A 78 7.97 9.19 12.12
C GLU A 78 6.46 9.01 12.18
N GLU A 79 5.69 9.99 11.68
CA GLU A 79 4.25 9.90 11.55
C GLU A 79 3.83 8.73 10.65
N LEU A 80 4.46 8.58 9.48
CA LEU A 80 4.22 7.45 8.57
C LEU A 80 4.57 6.10 9.22
N ARG A 81 5.66 6.03 10.00
CA ARG A 81 5.99 4.80 10.76
C ARG A 81 4.93 4.47 11.80
N ALA A 82 4.46 5.47 12.54
CA ALA A 82 3.42 5.29 13.54
C ALA A 82 2.09 4.85 12.91
N GLU A 83 1.72 5.44 11.77
CA GLU A 83 0.57 5.05 10.98
C GLU A 83 0.67 3.58 10.51
N HIS A 84 1.79 3.19 9.89
CA HIS A 84 2.00 1.80 9.45
C HIS A 84 1.92 0.81 10.62
N ALA A 85 2.44 1.18 11.79
CA ALA A 85 2.36 0.35 12.98
C ALA A 85 0.91 0.16 13.46
N GLU A 86 0.10 1.23 13.42
CA GLU A 86 -1.32 1.15 13.77
C GLU A 86 -2.12 0.32 12.76
N ILE A 87 -1.87 0.47 11.46
CA ILE A 87 -2.47 -0.37 10.41
C ILE A 87 -2.18 -1.86 10.70
N LYS A 88 -0.90 -2.21 10.90
CA LYS A 88 -0.48 -3.59 11.20
C LYS A 88 -1.14 -4.12 12.48
N ARG A 89 -1.31 -3.28 13.50
CA ARG A 89 -2.00 -3.65 14.75
C ARG A 89 -3.48 -3.94 14.53
N ILE A 90 -4.18 -3.12 13.73
CA ILE A 90 -5.59 -3.34 13.39
C ILE A 90 -5.76 -4.64 12.60
N LEU A 91 -4.90 -4.88 11.61
CA LEU A 91 -4.89 -6.12 10.84
C LEU A 91 -4.70 -7.36 11.73
N ALA A 92 -3.70 -7.30 12.63
CA ALA A 92 -3.47 -8.37 13.60
C ALA A 92 -4.70 -8.62 14.47
N ASP A 93 -5.33 -7.56 15.03
CA ASP A 93 -6.56 -7.69 15.80
C ASP A 93 -7.68 -8.36 14.98
N MET A 94 -7.84 -8.01 13.71
CA MET A 94 -8.88 -8.55 12.83
C MET A 94 -8.69 -10.04 12.49
N LEU A 95 -7.46 -10.52 12.39
CA LEU A 95 -7.16 -11.96 12.18
C LEU A 95 -7.63 -12.85 13.33
N TRP A 96 -7.72 -12.31 14.54
CA TRP A 96 -8.19 -13.04 15.72
C TRP A 96 -9.70 -12.95 15.95
N LEU A 97 -10.43 -12.23 15.08
CA LEU A 97 -11.86 -12.01 15.19
C LEU A 97 -12.59 -12.77 14.10
N GLU A 98 -13.70 -13.40 14.47
CA GLU A 98 -14.65 -13.90 13.48
C GLU A 98 -15.23 -12.72 12.70
N SER A 99 -15.41 -12.88 11.39
CA SER A 99 -15.90 -11.81 10.53
C SER A 99 -17.36 -11.38 10.80
N GLU A 100 -18.07 -12.11 11.67
CA GLU A 100 -19.40 -11.79 12.17
C GLU A 100 -19.37 -11.03 13.52
N ASP A 101 -18.21 -10.92 14.16
CA ASP A 101 -18.07 -10.20 15.43
C ASP A 101 -18.25 -8.69 15.21
N ALA A 102 -19.05 -8.03 16.06
CA ALA A 102 -19.24 -6.58 16.01
C ALA A 102 -17.92 -5.79 16.17
N ARG A 103 -16.90 -6.37 16.83
CA ARG A 103 -15.54 -5.81 16.92
C ARG A 103 -14.85 -5.81 15.55
N PHE A 104 -15.05 -6.84 14.74
CA PHE A 104 -14.49 -6.92 13.38
C PHE A 104 -14.98 -5.75 12.54
N ALA A 105 -16.30 -5.50 12.53
CA ALA A 105 -16.88 -4.38 11.80
C ALA A 105 -16.32 -3.02 12.25
N ARG A 106 -16.15 -2.80 13.56
CA ARG A 106 -15.55 -1.55 14.07
C ARG A 106 -14.08 -1.40 13.65
N LYS A 107 -13.32 -2.49 13.66
CA LYS A 107 -11.92 -2.50 13.23
C LYS A 107 -11.80 -2.26 11.73
N LEU A 108 -12.67 -2.85 10.93
CA LEU A 108 -12.75 -2.61 9.49
C LEU A 108 -13.03 -1.14 9.17
N THR A 109 -13.96 -0.49 9.88
CA THR A 109 -14.20 0.96 9.71
C THR A 109 -12.98 1.81 10.08
N ALA A 110 -12.28 1.46 11.16
CA ALA A 110 -11.06 2.16 11.56
C ALA A 110 -9.95 1.98 10.52
N LEU A 111 -9.75 0.75 10.03
CA LEU A 111 -8.80 0.43 8.97
C LEU A 111 -9.10 1.22 7.70
N GLN A 112 -10.37 1.21 7.25
CA GLN A 112 -10.80 1.94 6.06
C GLN A 112 -10.50 3.43 6.16
N SER A 113 -10.74 4.05 7.32
CA SER A 113 -10.46 5.48 7.53
C SER A 113 -8.96 5.77 7.51
N LEU A 114 -8.15 4.89 8.11
CA LEU A 114 -6.70 5.04 8.16
C LEU A 114 -6.07 4.86 6.77
N ILE A 115 -6.49 3.83 6.03
CA ILE A 115 -6.04 3.59 4.66
C ILE A 115 -6.46 4.72 3.72
N ALA A 116 -7.70 5.19 3.79
CA ALA A 116 -8.14 6.30 2.96
C ALA A 116 -7.33 7.59 3.21
N TRP A 117 -6.95 7.85 4.46
CA TRP A 117 -6.05 8.95 4.79
C TRP A 117 -4.64 8.73 4.23
N HIS A 118 -4.07 7.56 4.50
CA HIS A 118 -2.75 7.15 4.04
C HIS A 118 -2.59 7.29 2.52
N THR A 119 -3.46 6.65 1.73
CA THR A 119 -3.39 6.66 0.26
C THR A 119 -3.64 8.06 -0.30
N THR A 120 -4.64 8.78 0.23
CA THR A 120 -4.93 10.15 -0.23
C THR A 120 -3.76 11.10 0.03
N TRP A 121 -3.15 11.04 1.21
CA TRP A 121 -2.03 11.90 1.54
C TRP A 121 -0.81 11.57 0.69
N GLN A 122 -0.49 10.28 0.56
CA GLN A 122 0.65 9.85 -0.25
C GLN A 122 0.49 10.25 -1.70
N GLU A 123 -0.66 9.97 -2.32
CA GLU A 123 -0.85 10.26 -3.75
C GLU A 123 -0.80 11.76 -4.04
N ARG A 124 -1.39 12.58 -3.16
CA ARG A 124 -1.51 14.02 -3.40
C ARG A 124 -0.28 14.81 -2.98
N GLU A 125 0.40 14.40 -1.93
CA GLU A 125 1.54 15.15 -1.39
C GLU A 125 2.86 14.51 -1.84
N LEU A 126 3.00 13.20 -1.63
CA LEU A 126 4.25 12.51 -1.86
C LEU A 126 4.45 12.13 -3.33
N PHE A 127 3.45 11.54 -3.98
CA PHE A 127 3.58 11.06 -5.36
C PHE A 127 3.61 12.22 -6.35
N GLU A 128 2.75 13.24 -6.17
CA GLU A 128 2.84 14.48 -6.97
C GLU A 128 4.23 15.13 -6.84
N SER A 129 4.76 15.31 -5.63
CA SER A 129 6.10 15.86 -5.40
C SER A 129 7.21 14.99 -6.02
N THR A 130 7.08 13.66 -5.90
CA THR A 130 8.04 12.71 -6.48
C THR A 130 8.03 12.78 -8.01
N ALA A 131 6.84 12.84 -8.63
CA ALA A 131 6.69 12.98 -10.08
C ALA A 131 7.25 14.31 -10.62
N GLU A 132 7.24 15.38 -9.81
CA GLU A 132 7.82 16.67 -10.18
C GLU A 132 9.35 16.72 -10.04
N THR A 133 9.91 15.92 -9.14
CA THR A 133 11.33 16.04 -8.73
C THR A 133 12.24 14.92 -9.21
N MET A 134 11.72 13.71 -9.44
CA MET A 134 12.47 12.58 -9.98
C MET A 134 12.36 12.47 -11.50
N ALA A 135 13.45 12.11 -12.16
CA ALA A 135 13.44 11.87 -13.60
C ALA A 135 12.69 10.57 -13.94
N SER A 136 12.15 10.50 -15.16
CA SER A 136 11.33 9.36 -15.61
C SER A 136 12.10 8.03 -15.62
N ASP A 137 13.41 8.06 -15.90
CA ASP A 137 14.29 6.89 -15.83
C ASP A 137 14.55 6.46 -14.39
N GLU A 138 14.74 7.39 -13.46
CA GLU A 138 14.86 7.10 -12.03
C GLU A 138 13.58 6.46 -11.46
N LEU A 139 12.41 6.93 -11.87
CA LEU A 139 11.11 6.36 -11.49
C LEU A 139 10.89 4.95 -12.05
N ALA A 140 11.31 4.71 -13.29
CA ALA A 140 11.25 3.38 -13.90
C ALA A 140 12.21 2.40 -13.21
N ASP A 141 13.43 2.83 -12.89
CA ASP A 141 14.42 2.03 -12.16
C ASP A 141 13.94 1.71 -10.74
N LEU A 142 13.32 2.68 -10.05
CA LEU A 142 12.70 2.43 -8.76
C LEU A 142 11.56 1.41 -8.89
N GLY A 143 10.67 1.56 -9.88
CA GLY A 143 9.60 0.59 -10.15
C GLY A 143 10.12 -0.83 -10.40
N ALA A 144 11.21 -0.97 -11.14
CA ALA A 144 11.87 -2.27 -11.36
C ALA A 144 12.42 -2.87 -10.06
N ARG A 145 13.04 -2.06 -9.21
CA ARG A 145 13.53 -2.51 -7.88
C ARG A 145 12.40 -2.92 -6.95
N LEU A 146 11.29 -2.20 -6.95
CA LEU A 146 10.11 -2.53 -6.17
C LEU A 146 9.54 -3.89 -6.59
N ASN A 147 9.34 -4.10 -7.90
CA ASN A 147 8.86 -5.40 -8.42
C ASN A 147 9.80 -6.55 -8.07
N ALA A 148 11.12 -6.37 -8.23
CA ALA A 148 12.10 -7.39 -7.87
C ALA A 148 12.07 -7.74 -6.37
N TRP A 149 11.81 -6.75 -5.50
CA TRP A 149 11.66 -6.96 -4.07
C TRP A 149 10.38 -7.73 -3.72
N ILE A 150 9.27 -7.42 -4.41
CA ILE A 150 8.00 -8.17 -4.26
C ILE A 150 8.23 -9.62 -4.67
N ASP A 151 8.85 -9.88 -5.82
CA ASP A 151 9.11 -11.23 -6.32
C ASP A 151 10.02 -12.04 -5.36
N GLY A 152 11.03 -11.39 -4.78
CA GLY A 152 11.91 -12.00 -3.78
C GLY A 152 11.19 -12.30 -2.46
N THR A 153 10.43 -11.34 -1.94
CA THR A 153 9.70 -11.48 -0.67
C THR A 153 8.54 -12.47 -0.77
N ALA A 154 7.83 -12.50 -1.91
CA ALA A 154 6.81 -13.51 -2.19
C ALA A 154 7.42 -14.93 -2.20
N GLY A 155 8.68 -15.06 -2.65
CA GLY A 155 9.46 -16.29 -2.55
C GLY A 155 9.74 -16.72 -1.10
N ASP A 156 10.11 -15.77 -0.24
CA ASP A 156 10.41 -16.03 1.18
C ASP A 156 9.15 -16.38 2.00
N ILE A 157 8.01 -15.75 1.71
CA ILE A 157 6.71 -16.08 2.33
C ILE A 157 6.23 -17.47 1.86
N ALA A 158 6.41 -17.83 0.59
CA ALA A 158 6.02 -19.13 0.05
C ALA A 158 6.87 -20.31 0.58
N ILE A 159 8.10 -20.06 1.04
CA ILE A 159 8.98 -21.08 1.64
C ILE A 159 8.69 -21.27 3.14
N ALA A 160 8.11 -20.26 3.79
CA ALA A 160 7.81 -20.27 5.23
C ALA A 160 6.40 -20.80 5.59
N ALA A 161 5.59 -21.16 4.60
CA ALA A 161 4.24 -21.75 4.76
C ALA A 161 4.24 -23.26 4.50
#